data_AF-A0A1Y3LFR2-F1
#
_entry.id   AF-A0A1Y3LFR2-F1
#
_cell.length_a   1.000
_cell.length_b   1.000
_cell.length_c   1.000
_cell.angle_alpha   90.00
_cell.angle_beta   90.00
_cell.angle_gamma   90.00
#
_symmetry.space_group_name_H-M   'P 1'
#
loop_
_entity.id
_entity.type
_entity.pdbx_description
1 polymer ?
#
loop_
_entity_poly.entity_id
_entity_poly.type
_entity_poly.pdbx_seq_one_letter_code
_entity_poly.pdbx_strand_id
1 'polypeptide(L)'
;MKVTSIGLSSVVIEFESVDTFEVMTLSQAQREVPFKWVDASDAQQVAIEVNIRDFSVYGSLLLASDAYKLELAVAFEKYKLDEKKLSDEFYVTGAIINAATRGMENNELFFVAYNALSIMPINNHFYGALITLVSYKYLEAPEYRGWVLGVLLDSKRKFDEGVEYCTPNIARWGISSTTAFALALLLNDRVDDAGCVIDSALKRFEPNLNQLSYWNYCQCLILKATILVYSGKNKEAGWKYLAAFDFSRKSINDIYHSRNDWVLGQVSDCHALLGLGELAMKCAVKSLGKIPSESRYSDIKYSGKISFAPVFSRFQSSRSKFKSDFFDAVEKVLSAS
;
A
#
# COMPACT_ATOMS: atom_id res chain seq x y z
N MET A 1 -15.44 -23.17 17.62
CA MET A 1 -14.14 -22.71 17.08
C MET A 1 -14.29 -21.30 16.52
N LYS A 2 -13.36 -20.39 16.82
CA LYS A 2 -13.39 -18.99 16.37
C LYS A 2 -11.98 -18.40 16.33
N VAL A 3 -11.78 -17.37 15.50
CA VAL A 3 -10.60 -16.50 15.62
C VAL A 3 -10.81 -15.55 16.80
N THR A 4 -9.87 -15.50 17.73
CA THR A 4 -9.93 -14.61 18.90
C THR A 4 -8.97 -13.44 18.85
N SER A 5 -7.92 -13.55 18.06
CA SER A 5 -6.97 -12.46 17.88
C SER A 5 -6.37 -12.49 16.48
N ILE A 6 -6.31 -11.31 15.84
CA ILE A 6 -5.53 -11.08 14.63
C ILE A 6 -4.41 -10.11 15.00
N GLY A 7 -3.22 -10.66 15.18
CA GLY A 7 -2.01 -9.93 15.51
C GLY A 7 -1.37 -9.24 14.31
N LEU A 8 -0.14 -8.75 14.51
CA LEU A 8 0.60 -8.05 13.45
C LEU A 8 1.08 -8.98 12.34
N SER A 9 1.37 -10.25 12.67
CA SER A 9 1.91 -11.27 11.74
C SER A 9 1.27 -12.66 11.88
N SER A 10 0.39 -12.86 12.84
CA SER A 10 -0.21 -14.16 13.18
C SER A 10 -1.68 -14.03 13.57
N VAL A 11 -2.38 -15.16 13.56
CA VAL A 11 -3.79 -15.29 13.97
C VAL A 11 -3.89 -16.38 15.02
N VAL A 12 -4.68 -16.13 16.06
CA VAL A 12 -5.00 -17.09 17.11
C VAL A 12 -6.40 -17.67 16.86
N ILE A 13 -6.47 -19.00 16.82
CA ILE A 13 -7.69 -19.77 16.60
C ILE A 13 -7.96 -20.58 17.86
N GLU A 14 -9.09 -20.32 18.51
CA GLU A 14 -9.55 -21.06 19.68
C GLU A 14 -10.61 -22.10 19.28
N PHE A 15 -10.54 -23.28 19.89
CA PHE A 15 -11.55 -24.33 19.75
C PHE A 15 -11.83 -25.04 21.07
N GLU A 16 -13.01 -25.67 21.11
CA GLU A 16 -13.44 -26.50 22.24
C GLU A 16 -12.47 -27.67 22.40
N SER A 17 -12.22 -28.09 23.65
CA SER A 17 -11.16 -29.04 24.01
C SER A 17 -11.07 -30.21 23.04
N VAL A 18 -9.94 -30.31 22.34
CA VAL A 18 -9.58 -31.54 21.63
C VAL A 18 -8.92 -32.45 22.67
N ASP A 19 -9.64 -33.49 23.07
CA ASP A 19 -9.12 -34.57 23.91
C ASP A 19 -8.05 -35.33 23.13
N THR A 20 -6.83 -34.77 23.04
CA THR A 20 -5.54 -35.45 22.81
C THR A 20 -4.48 -34.42 22.40
N PHE A 21 -3.46 -34.23 23.25
CA PHE A 21 -2.20 -33.54 22.90
C PHE A 21 -1.26 -34.47 22.12
N GLU A 22 -1.80 -35.33 21.24
CA GLU A 22 -0.97 -36.13 20.34
C GLU A 22 -0.35 -35.22 19.26
N VAL A 23 0.71 -35.69 18.61
CA VAL A 23 1.42 -34.96 17.56
C VAL A 23 0.42 -34.55 16.47
N MET A 24 0.04 -33.28 16.46
CA MET A 24 -0.84 -32.72 15.44
C MET A 24 -0.02 -32.03 14.36
N THR A 25 -0.41 -32.27 13.12
CA THR A 25 0.09 -31.56 11.94
C THR A 25 -1.00 -30.60 11.45
N LEU A 26 -0.61 -29.37 11.14
CA LEU A 26 -1.49 -28.44 10.45
C LEU A 26 -1.10 -28.42 8.98
N SER A 27 -2.06 -28.56 8.08
CA SER A 27 -1.79 -28.63 6.64
C SER A 27 -2.82 -27.89 5.81
N GLN A 28 -2.37 -27.38 4.66
CA GLN A 28 -3.24 -26.78 3.64
C GLN A 28 -2.71 -27.18 2.27
N ALA A 29 -3.58 -27.70 1.40
CA ALA A 29 -3.21 -28.16 0.06
C ALA A 29 -1.98 -29.09 0.04
N GLN A 30 -1.95 -30.05 0.98
CA GLN A 30 -0.86 -31.04 1.14
C GLN A 30 0.50 -30.46 1.59
N ARG A 31 0.56 -29.17 1.94
CA ARG A 31 1.73 -28.54 2.55
C ARG A 31 1.52 -28.40 4.06
N GLU A 32 2.55 -28.69 4.83
CA GLU A 32 2.58 -28.42 6.27
C GLU A 32 2.62 -26.91 6.54
N VAL A 33 1.75 -26.44 7.43
CA VAL A 33 1.62 -25.06 7.87
C VAL A 33 2.17 -24.97 9.29
N PRO A 34 3.27 -24.21 9.54
CA PRO A 34 3.80 -24.06 10.88
C PRO A 34 2.79 -23.38 11.82
N PHE A 35 2.65 -23.92 13.03
CA PHE A 35 1.83 -23.34 14.09
C PHE A 35 2.47 -23.54 15.46
N LYS A 36 1.94 -22.83 16.47
CA LYS A 36 2.31 -23.01 17.87
C LYS A 36 1.06 -23.18 18.71
N TRP A 37 1.14 -24.03 19.73
CA TRP A 37 0.14 -24.05 20.79
C TRP A 37 0.32 -22.82 21.68
N VAL A 38 -0.79 -22.18 22.03
CA VAL A 38 -0.82 -21.02 22.93
C VAL A 38 -1.91 -21.22 23.98
N ASP A 39 -1.72 -20.61 25.14
CA ASP A 39 -2.73 -20.66 26.21
C ASP A 39 -4.01 -19.98 25.73
N ALA A 40 -5.13 -20.68 25.82
CA ALA A 40 -6.42 -20.08 25.55
C ALA A 40 -6.84 -19.18 26.70
N SER A 41 -7.78 -18.27 26.41
CA SER A 41 -8.37 -17.37 27.40
C SER A 41 -9.12 -18.12 28.52
N ASP A 42 -9.50 -19.38 28.27
CA ASP A 42 -10.20 -20.30 29.17
C ASP A 42 -9.37 -21.59 29.32
N ALA A 43 -9.21 -22.07 30.56
CA ALA A 43 -8.45 -23.29 30.86
C ALA A 43 -9.05 -24.57 30.25
N GLN A 44 -10.31 -24.52 29.78
CA GLN A 44 -10.97 -25.62 29.07
C GLN A 44 -10.86 -25.53 27.55
N GLN A 45 -10.18 -24.51 27.02
CA GLN A 45 -10.04 -24.29 25.58
C GLN A 45 -8.59 -24.50 25.16
N VAL A 46 -8.41 -24.81 23.88
CA VAL A 46 -7.08 -24.90 23.28
C VAL A 46 -7.01 -23.90 22.13
N ALA A 47 -5.84 -23.28 21.98
CA ALA A 47 -5.59 -22.30 20.95
C ALA A 47 -4.33 -22.63 20.16
N ILE A 48 -4.38 -22.36 18.86
CA ILE A 48 -3.20 -22.36 18.01
C ILE A 48 -2.94 -20.97 17.45
N GLU A 49 -1.67 -20.61 17.36
CA GLU A 49 -1.19 -19.43 16.67
C GLU A 49 -0.58 -19.83 15.32
N VAL A 50 -1.06 -19.24 14.24
CA VAL A 50 -0.60 -19.51 12.87
C VAL A 50 -0.14 -18.20 12.22
N ASN A 51 1.01 -18.20 11.55
CA ASN A 51 1.47 -17.00 10.85
C ASN A 51 0.59 -16.72 9.62
N ILE A 52 0.23 -15.45 9.41
CA ILE A 52 -0.62 -15.00 8.30
C ILE A 52 -0.02 -15.37 6.93
N ARG A 53 1.32 -15.39 6.81
CA ARG A 53 2.00 -15.67 5.54
C ARG A 53 1.93 -17.13 5.10
N ASP A 54 1.65 -18.05 6.03
CA ASP A 54 1.86 -19.48 5.84
C ASP A 54 0.58 -20.21 5.38
N PHE A 55 -0.57 -19.53 5.33
CA PHE A 55 -1.85 -20.09 4.89
C PHE A 55 -2.75 -19.05 4.20
N SER A 56 -3.84 -19.53 3.59
CA SER A 56 -4.94 -18.71 3.06
C SER A 56 -6.27 -19.09 3.72
N VAL A 57 -7.12 -18.11 4.04
CA VAL A 57 -8.49 -18.35 4.55
C VAL A 57 -9.43 -18.95 3.50
N TYR A 58 -9.03 -18.94 2.22
CA TYR A 58 -9.80 -19.52 1.13
C TYR A 58 -9.46 -20.99 0.86
N GLY A 59 -8.39 -21.51 1.46
CA GLY A 59 -8.05 -22.94 1.39
C GLY A 59 -8.58 -23.72 2.58
N SER A 60 -8.73 -25.04 2.42
CA SER A 60 -9.03 -25.95 3.53
C SER A 60 -7.79 -26.10 4.42
N LEU A 61 -7.86 -25.54 5.63
CA LEU A 61 -6.83 -25.63 6.64
C LEU A 61 -7.20 -26.76 7.61
N LEU A 62 -6.41 -27.82 7.64
CA LEU A 62 -6.72 -29.07 8.34
C LEU A 62 -5.72 -29.31 9.47
N LEU A 63 -6.23 -29.43 10.69
CA LEU A 63 -5.48 -29.90 11.85
C LEU A 63 -5.71 -31.41 11.99
N ALA A 64 -4.65 -32.21 11.89
CA ALA A 64 -4.75 -33.66 11.83
C ALA A 64 -3.79 -34.34 12.81
N SER A 65 -4.27 -35.37 13.49
CA SER A 65 -3.49 -36.41 14.17
C SER A 65 -3.73 -37.76 13.50
N ASP A 66 -3.09 -38.82 13.98
CA ASP A 66 -3.32 -40.18 13.49
C ASP A 66 -4.78 -40.65 13.70
N ALA A 67 -5.46 -40.11 14.72
CA ALA A 67 -6.83 -40.48 15.08
C ALA A 67 -7.90 -39.49 14.62
N TYR A 68 -7.53 -38.24 14.31
CA TYR A 68 -8.50 -37.15 14.14
C TYR A 68 -8.12 -36.16 13.03
N LYS A 69 -9.14 -35.56 12.40
CA LYS A 69 -8.99 -34.46 11.45
C LYS A 69 -10.05 -33.40 11.72
N LEU A 70 -9.61 -32.15 11.85
CA LEU A 70 -10.45 -30.98 12.06
C LEU A 70 -10.21 -29.96 10.95
N GLU A 71 -11.29 -29.50 10.31
CA GLU A 71 -11.24 -28.40 9.37
C GLU A 71 -11.44 -27.06 10.06
N LEU A 72 -10.47 -26.17 9.91
CA LEU A 72 -10.45 -24.85 10.55
C LEU A 72 -11.18 -23.77 9.74
N ALA A 73 -11.69 -24.08 8.54
CA ALA A 73 -12.27 -23.11 7.61
C ALA A 73 -13.41 -22.29 8.24
N VAL A 74 -14.24 -22.91 9.07
CA VAL A 74 -15.39 -22.28 9.75
C VAL A 74 -14.96 -21.10 10.63
N ALA A 75 -13.74 -21.13 11.19
CA ALA A 75 -13.24 -20.04 12.03
C ALA A 75 -13.06 -18.73 11.26
N PHE A 76 -12.90 -18.80 9.94
CA PHE A 76 -12.51 -17.68 9.10
C PHE A 76 -13.66 -17.08 8.28
N GLU A 77 -14.89 -17.58 8.40
CA GLU A 77 -16.03 -17.14 7.57
C GLU A 77 -16.25 -15.61 7.62
N LYS A 78 -16.09 -14.99 8.79
CA LYS A 78 -16.14 -13.52 8.97
C LYS A 78 -15.11 -12.75 8.12
N TYR A 79 -13.98 -13.38 7.81
CA TYR A 79 -12.81 -12.78 7.16
C TYR A 79 -12.72 -13.13 5.66
N LYS A 80 -13.69 -13.89 5.14
CA LYS A 80 -13.76 -14.25 3.73
C LYS A 80 -14.69 -13.29 2.98
N LEU A 81 -14.20 -12.80 1.85
CA LEU A 81 -15.06 -12.22 0.83
C LEU A 81 -15.87 -13.31 0.12
N ASP A 82 -17.11 -12.97 -0.24
CA ASP A 82 -17.97 -13.78 -1.09
C ASP A 82 -17.41 -13.76 -2.52
N GLU A 83 -16.83 -14.89 -2.93
CA GLU A 83 -16.20 -15.06 -4.25
C GLU A 83 -17.17 -14.79 -5.41
N LYS A 84 -18.48 -14.96 -5.19
CA LYS A 84 -19.50 -14.71 -6.22
C LYS A 84 -19.85 -13.23 -6.37
N LYS A 85 -19.41 -12.38 -5.44
CA LYS A 85 -19.71 -10.94 -5.41
C LYS A 85 -18.48 -10.06 -5.61
N LEU A 86 -17.35 -10.62 -6.04
CA LEU A 86 -16.12 -9.84 -6.25
C LEU A 86 -16.25 -8.76 -7.34
N SER A 87 -17.19 -8.93 -8.27
CA SER A 87 -17.51 -7.92 -9.29
C SER A 87 -18.59 -6.91 -8.85
N ASP A 88 -19.23 -7.11 -7.69
CA ASP A 88 -20.24 -6.19 -7.16
C ASP A 88 -19.53 -5.04 -6.42
N GLU A 89 -19.59 -3.84 -7.02
CA GLU A 89 -18.92 -2.66 -6.48
C GLU A 89 -19.44 -2.26 -5.09
N PHE A 90 -20.74 -2.41 -4.81
CA PHE A 90 -21.31 -2.06 -3.51
C PHE A 90 -20.84 -3.05 -2.44
N TYR A 91 -20.82 -4.33 -2.78
CA TYR A 91 -20.32 -5.36 -1.89
C TYR A 91 -18.86 -5.12 -1.53
N VAL A 92 -17.96 -5.03 -2.52
CA VAL A 92 -16.51 -4.91 -2.26
C VAL A 92 -16.18 -3.57 -1.59
N THR A 93 -16.84 -2.48 -1.99
CA THR A 93 -16.69 -1.19 -1.31
C THR A 93 -17.09 -1.28 0.16
N GLY A 94 -18.21 -1.93 0.46
CA GLY A 94 -18.68 -2.11 1.83
C GLY A 94 -17.80 -3.05 2.66
N ALA A 95 -17.29 -4.13 2.07
CA ALA A 95 -16.55 -5.18 2.74
C ALA A 95 -15.07 -4.85 2.96
N ILE A 96 -14.46 -4.05 2.07
CA ILE A 96 -13.03 -3.74 2.10
C ILE A 96 -12.78 -2.25 2.25
N ILE A 97 -13.29 -1.43 1.33
CA ILE A 97 -12.90 -0.01 1.23
C ILE A 97 -13.42 0.80 2.42
N ASN A 98 -14.65 0.54 2.84
CA ASN A 98 -15.31 1.21 3.97
C ASN A 98 -15.24 0.38 5.27
N ALA A 99 -14.49 -0.73 5.29
CA ALA A 99 -14.46 -1.65 6.43
C ALA A 99 -14.00 -0.97 7.73
N ALA A 100 -12.97 -0.12 7.66
CA ALA A 100 -12.47 0.64 8.82
C ALA A 100 -13.54 1.57 9.41
N THR A 101 -14.35 2.22 8.56
CA THR A 101 -15.46 3.09 9.02
C THR A 101 -16.60 2.31 9.67
N ARG A 102 -16.63 0.98 9.47
CA ARG A 102 -17.60 0.06 10.06
C ARG A 102 -17.06 -0.68 11.28
N GLY A 103 -15.92 -0.24 11.81
CA GLY A 103 -15.34 -0.76 13.05
C GLY A 103 -14.43 -1.98 12.90
N MET A 104 -14.04 -2.36 11.68
CA MET A 104 -13.01 -3.39 11.48
C MET A 104 -11.66 -2.88 11.98
N GLU A 105 -10.96 -3.66 12.81
CA GLU A 105 -9.66 -3.26 13.32
C GLU A 105 -8.58 -3.27 12.23
N ASN A 106 -7.50 -2.50 12.44
CA ASN A 106 -6.44 -2.34 11.44
C ASN A 106 -5.77 -3.66 11.02
N ASN A 107 -5.57 -4.58 11.97
CA ASN A 107 -4.97 -5.89 11.68
C ASN A 107 -5.94 -6.83 10.97
N GLU A 108 -7.22 -6.79 11.32
CA GLU A 108 -8.27 -7.52 10.60
C GLU A 108 -8.34 -7.07 9.14
N LEU A 109 -8.30 -5.75 8.89
CA LEU A 109 -8.31 -5.21 7.53
C LEU A 109 -7.07 -5.65 6.74
N PHE A 110 -5.89 -5.65 7.36
CA PHE A 110 -4.69 -6.22 6.73
C PHE A 110 -4.89 -7.70 6.38
N PHE A 111 -5.37 -8.50 7.33
CA PHE A 111 -5.55 -9.93 7.16
C PHE A 111 -6.55 -10.25 6.04
N VAL A 112 -7.71 -9.58 6.02
CA VAL A 112 -8.72 -9.74 4.97
C VAL A 112 -8.16 -9.29 3.62
N ALA A 113 -7.57 -8.10 3.54
CA ALA A 113 -7.07 -7.56 2.28
C ALA A 113 -5.92 -8.39 1.69
N TYR A 114 -5.01 -8.87 2.54
CA TYR A 114 -3.91 -9.75 2.13
C TYR A 114 -4.44 -11.07 1.55
N ASN A 115 -5.36 -11.73 2.26
CA ASN A 115 -5.94 -12.99 1.78
C ASN A 115 -6.74 -12.81 0.49
N ALA A 116 -7.48 -11.71 0.37
CA ALA A 116 -8.29 -11.40 -0.81
C ALA A 116 -7.46 -11.21 -2.09
N LEU A 117 -6.15 -10.92 -2.00
CA LEU A 117 -5.27 -10.89 -3.18
C LEU A 117 -5.22 -12.23 -3.92
N SER A 118 -5.45 -13.35 -3.23
CA SER A 118 -5.40 -14.68 -3.84
C SER A 118 -6.63 -15.04 -4.69
N ILE A 119 -7.77 -14.36 -4.46
CA ILE A 119 -9.05 -14.67 -5.11
C ILE A 119 -9.59 -13.54 -5.97
N MET A 120 -9.15 -12.29 -5.74
CA MET A 120 -9.60 -11.15 -6.52
C MET A 120 -9.06 -11.26 -7.96
N PRO A 121 -9.90 -11.18 -9.01
CA PRO A 121 -9.41 -11.19 -10.38
C PRO A 121 -8.44 -10.04 -10.64
N ILE A 122 -7.31 -10.32 -11.30
CA ILE A 122 -6.24 -9.33 -11.54
C ILE A 122 -6.69 -8.14 -12.41
N ASN A 123 -7.71 -8.32 -13.24
CA ASN A 123 -8.28 -7.26 -14.09
C ASN A 123 -9.36 -6.44 -13.36
N ASN A 124 -9.72 -6.81 -12.13
CA ASN A 124 -10.66 -6.06 -11.31
C ASN A 124 -9.94 -4.89 -10.64
N HIS A 125 -10.49 -3.68 -10.73
CA HIS A 125 -9.90 -2.48 -10.14
C HIS A 125 -9.74 -2.55 -8.62
N PHE A 126 -10.55 -3.35 -7.93
CA PHE A 126 -10.40 -3.61 -6.51
C PHE A 126 -9.11 -4.37 -6.17
N TYR A 127 -8.49 -5.08 -7.13
CA TYR A 127 -7.18 -5.68 -6.93
C TYR A 127 -6.11 -4.62 -6.61
N GLY A 128 -6.12 -3.50 -7.34
CA GLY A 128 -5.30 -2.33 -7.00
C GLY A 128 -5.65 -1.72 -5.64
N ALA A 129 -6.92 -1.76 -5.23
CA ALA A 129 -7.33 -1.32 -3.90
C ALA A 129 -6.73 -2.19 -2.79
N LEU A 130 -6.73 -3.51 -2.97
CA LEU A 130 -6.10 -4.46 -2.04
C LEU A 130 -4.61 -4.20 -1.91
N ILE A 131 -3.88 -4.02 -3.02
CA ILE A 131 -2.44 -3.67 -2.99
C ILE A 131 -2.23 -2.38 -2.20
N THR A 132 -3.09 -1.37 -2.42
CA THR A 132 -3.02 -0.08 -1.72
C THR A 132 -3.17 -0.28 -0.21
N LEU A 133 -4.22 -1.00 0.23
CA LEU A 133 -4.52 -1.24 1.63
C LEU A 133 -3.42 -2.05 2.32
N VAL A 134 -2.96 -3.14 1.71
CA VAL A 134 -1.89 -3.97 2.26
C VAL A 134 -0.58 -3.17 2.36
N SER A 135 -0.29 -2.29 1.39
CA SER A 135 0.87 -1.38 1.45
C SER A 135 0.77 -0.40 2.61
N TYR A 136 -0.39 0.20 2.84
CA TYR A 136 -0.61 1.10 3.98
C TYR A 136 -0.45 0.38 5.32
N LYS A 137 -1.02 -0.82 5.44
CA LYS A 137 -0.88 -1.63 6.65
C LYS A 137 0.54 -2.16 6.85
N TYR A 138 1.30 -2.39 5.79
CA TYR A 138 2.74 -2.63 5.89
C TYR A 138 3.46 -1.42 6.49
N LEU A 139 3.20 -0.20 5.97
CA LEU A 139 3.84 1.03 6.43
C LEU A 139 3.55 1.35 7.92
N GLU A 140 2.44 0.85 8.47
CA GLU A 140 2.09 0.97 9.88
C GLU A 140 2.91 0.05 10.80
N ALA A 141 3.35 -1.11 10.33
CA ALA A 141 4.03 -2.15 11.13
C ALA A 141 5.06 -2.98 10.31
N PRO A 142 6.09 -2.34 9.74
CA PRO A 142 7.00 -2.99 8.80
C PRO A 142 7.83 -4.13 9.38
N GLU A 143 8.25 -4.01 10.65
CA GLU A 143 9.07 -4.98 11.36
C GLU A 143 8.43 -6.37 11.46
N TYR A 144 7.11 -6.45 11.36
CA TYR A 144 6.34 -7.72 11.41
C TYR A 144 5.91 -8.22 10.03
N ARG A 145 6.00 -7.38 8.99
CA ARG A 145 5.37 -7.61 7.67
C ARG A 145 6.36 -7.54 6.50
N GLY A 146 7.67 -7.58 6.76
CA GLY A 146 8.72 -7.53 5.72
C GLY A 146 8.54 -8.52 4.57
N TRP A 147 8.01 -9.71 4.87
CA TRP A 147 7.72 -10.76 3.89
C TRP A 147 6.67 -10.37 2.85
N VAL A 148 5.80 -9.38 3.13
CA VAL A 148 4.71 -8.96 2.24
C VAL A 148 5.22 -8.20 1.01
N LEU A 149 6.42 -7.60 1.07
CA LEU A 149 6.95 -6.78 -0.03
C LEU A 149 7.14 -7.58 -1.33
N GLY A 150 7.57 -8.84 -1.23
CA GLY A 150 7.69 -9.73 -2.40
C GLY A 150 6.32 -10.02 -3.02
N VAL A 151 5.33 -10.33 -2.17
CA VAL A 151 3.95 -10.60 -2.60
C VAL A 151 3.33 -9.38 -3.29
N LEU A 152 3.54 -8.18 -2.74
CA LEU A 152 3.04 -6.94 -3.32
C LEU A 152 3.71 -6.62 -4.66
N LEU A 153 5.01 -6.90 -4.81
CA LEU A 153 5.71 -6.67 -6.07
C LEU A 153 5.14 -7.53 -7.19
N ASP A 154 4.99 -8.84 -6.93
CA ASP A 154 4.42 -9.77 -7.90
C ASP A 154 2.96 -9.43 -8.22
N SER A 155 2.18 -9.09 -7.18
CA SER A 155 0.78 -8.67 -7.34
C SER A 155 0.66 -7.41 -8.17
N LYS A 156 1.52 -6.41 -7.93
CA LYS A 156 1.50 -5.16 -8.67
C LYS A 156 1.89 -5.33 -10.13
N ARG A 157 2.90 -6.17 -10.42
CA ARG A 157 3.28 -6.51 -11.80
C ARG A 157 2.12 -7.18 -12.53
N LYS A 158 1.51 -8.21 -11.94
CA LYS A 158 0.35 -8.90 -12.50
C LYS A 158 -0.83 -7.96 -12.76
N PHE A 159 -1.12 -7.07 -11.80
CA PHE A 159 -2.19 -6.08 -11.95
C PHE A 159 -1.91 -5.15 -13.13
N ASP A 160 -0.72 -4.55 -13.20
CA ASP A 160 -0.36 -3.61 -14.26
C ASP A 160 -0.36 -4.26 -15.65
N GLU A 161 0.12 -5.50 -15.75
CA GLU A 161 0.13 -6.29 -16.97
C GLU A 161 -1.29 -6.71 -17.40
N GLY A 162 -2.19 -6.98 -16.45
CA GLY A 162 -3.58 -7.35 -16.69
C GLY A 162 -4.50 -6.16 -17.03
N VAL A 163 -4.02 -4.92 -16.96
CA VAL A 163 -4.79 -3.73 -17.35
C VAL A 163 -4.74 -3.58 -18.88
N GLU A 164 -5.84 -3.96 -19.54
CA GLU A 164 -6.02 -3.77 -20.98
C GLU A 164 -6.53 -2.37 -21.33
N TYR A 165 -7.46 -1.83 -20.53
CA TYR A 165 -8.04 -0.49 -20.72
C TYR A 165 -8.10 0.28 -19.40
N CYS A 166 -7.70 1.55 -19.44
CA CYS A 166 -7.68 2.41 -18.26
C CYS A 166 -9.06 3.08 -18.05
N THR A 167 -9.91 2.46 -17.22
CA THR A 167 -11.15 3.09 -16.72
C THR A 167 -10.86 4.07 -15.57
N PRO A 168 -11.81 4.96 -15.18
CA PRO A 168 -11.65 5.83 -14.01
C PRO A 168 -11.28 5.10 -12.71
N ASN A 169 -11.88 3.94 -12.44
CA ASN A 169 -11.60 3.15 -11.23
C ASN A 169 -10.23 2.45 -11.33
N ILE A 170 -9.85 1.97 -12.52
CA ILE A 170 -8.51 1.41 -12.76
C ILE A 170 -7.44 2.49 -12.60
N ALA A 171 -7.64 3.70 -13.15
CA ALA A 171 -6.72 4.82 -12.98
C ALA A 171 -6.53 5.14 -11.49
N ARG A 172 -7.63 5.29 -10.75
CA ARG A 172 -7.59 5.58 -9.30
C ARG A 172 -6.77 4.54 -8.54
N TRP A 173 -7.11 3.28 -8.68
CA TRP A 173 -6.49 2.22 -7.88
C TRP A 173 -5.10 1.82 -8.37
N GLY A 174 -4.83 1.92 -9.68
CA GLY A 174 -3.50 1.75 -10.25
C GLY A 174 -2.51 2.81 -9.77
N ILE A 175 -2.92 4.08 -9.75
CA ILE A 175 -2.10 5.17 -9.21
C ILE A 175 -1.95 5.03 -7.69
N SER A 176 -3.04 4.76 -6.96
CA SER A 176 -3.00 4.65 -5.49
C SER A 176 -2.10 3.50 -5.01
N SER A 177 -2.22 2.33 -5.64
CA SER A 177 -1.39 1.17 -5.32
C SER A 177 0.07 1.42 -5.63
N THR A 178 0.36 2.08 -6.77
CA THR A 178 1.72 2.47 -7.13
C THR A 178 2.34 3.38 -6.08
N THR A 179 1.66 4.46 -5.71
CA THR A 179 2.22 5.45 -4.78
C THR A 179 2.43 4.85 -3.39
N ALA A 180 1.45 4.09 -2.88
CA ALA A 180 1.55 3.42 -1.60
C ALA A 180 2.72 2.42 -1.55
N PHE A 181 2.80 1.56 -2.57
CA PHE A 181 3.78 0.50 -2.61
C PHE A 181 5.19 1.01 -2.93
N ALA A 182 5.33 1.99 -3.83
CA ALA A 182 6.61 2.62 -4.11
C ALA A 182 7.19 3.30 -2.87
N LEU A 183 6.35 3.94 -2.04
CA LEU A 183 6.80 4.49 -0.77
C LEU A 183 7.34 3.39 0.17
N ALA A 184 6.64 2.26 0.27
CA ALA A 184 7.12 1.11 1.03
C ALA A 184 8.45 0.57 0.51
N LEU A 185 8.61 0.45 -0.81
CA LEU A 185 9.87 0.01 -1.44
C LEU A 185 11.02 0.98 -1.15
N LEU A 186 10.80 2.29 -1.31
CA LEU A 186 11.83 3.31 -1.06
C LEU A 186 12.26 3.34 0.40
N LEU A 187 11.32 3.19 1.34
CA LEU A 187 11.61 3.07 2.78
C LEU A 187 12.33 1.77 3.16
N ASN A 188 12.49 0.85 2.22
CA ASN A 188 13.30 -0.37 2.36
C ASN A 188 14.48 -0.36 1.39
N ASP A 189 14.86 0.82 0.88
CA ASP A 189 15.96 1.06 -0.05
C ASP A 189 15.92 0.20 -1.33
N ARG A 190 14.73 -0.30 -1.71
CA ARG A 190 14.46 -1.02 -2.96
C ARG A 190 14.20 -0.02 -4.09
N VAL A 191 15.18 0.83 -4.37
CA VAL A 191 15.05 1.97 -5.29
C VAL A 191 14.70 1.55 -6.72
N ASP A 192 15.33 0.49 -7.23
CA ASP A 192 15.10 0.00 -8.59
C ASP A 192 13.69 -0.57 -8.78
N ASP A 193 13.21 -1.36 -7.82
CA ASP A 193 11.85 -1.89 -7.84
C ASP A 193 10.82 -0.75 -7.77
N ALA A 194 11.05 0.24 -6.91
CA ALA A 194 10.19 1.42 -6.82
C ALA A 194 10.16 2.18 -8.15
N GLY A 195 11.32 2.35 -8.79
CA GLY A 195 11.45 2.96 -10.09
C GLY A 195 10.64 2.24 -11.17
N CYS A 196 10.71 0.90 -11.20
CA CYS A 196 9.96 0.08 -12.15
C CYS A 196 8.45 0.22 -11.97
N VAL A 197 7.96 0.14 -10.72
CA VAL A 197 6.52 0.26 -10.40
C VAL A 197 6.00 1.65 -10.78
N ILE A 198 6.76 2.71 -10.48
CA ILE A 198 6.40 4.08 -10.84
C ILE A 198 6.39 4.27 -12.36
N ASP A 199 7.40 3.78 -13.08
CA ASP A 199 7.49 3.93 -14.54
C ASP A 199 6.38 3.19 -15.26
N SER A 200 5.96 2.03 -14.76
CA SER A 200 4.78 1.31 -15.24
C SER A 200 3.52 2.18 -15.10
N ALA A 201 3.29 2.74 -13.91
CA ALA A 201 2.10 3.52 -13.64
C ALA A 201 2.00 4.81 -14.46
N LEU A 202 3.11 5.53 -14.60
CA LEU A 202 3.16 6.77 -15.38
C LEU A 202 2.95 6.55 -16.88
N LYS A 203 3.10 5.32 -17.37
CA LYS A 203 2.83 4.95 -18.77
C LYS A 203 1.40 4.43 -18.99
N ARG A 204 0.81 3.82 -17.96
CA ARG A 204 -0.44 3.04 -18.08
C ARG A 204 -1.68 3.77 -17.57
N PHE A 205 -1.56 4.59 -16.54
CA PHE A 205 -2.71 5.15 -15.84
C PHE A 205 -2.87 6.64 -16.10
N GLU A 206 -4.07 7.02 -16.54
CA GLU A 206 -4.40 8.41 -16.82
C GLU A 206 -5.05 9.09 -15.61
N PRO A 207 -4.34 10.00 -14.91
CA PRO A 207 -4.84 10.59 -13.66
C PRO A 207 -6.12 11.41 -13.88
N ASN A 208 -6.25 12.07 -15.03
CA ASN A 208 -7.38 12.95 -15.36
C ASN A 208 -8.72 12.21 -15.46
N LEU A 209 -8.71 10.88 -15.48
CA LEU A 209 -9.93 10.08 -15.47
C LEU A 209 -10.58 10.02 -14.08
N ASN A 210 -9.85 10.31 -13.00
CA ASN A 210 -10.38 10.26 -11.64
C ASN A 210 -9.63 11.19 -10.68
N GLN A 211 -10.32 12.23 -10.22
CA GLN A 211 -9.81 13.28 -9.32
C GLN A 211 -9.29 12.70 -7.99
N LEU A 212 -9.86 11.59 -7.50
CA LEU A 212 -9.42 10.94 -6.26
C LEU A 212 -7.99 10.38 -6.35
N SER A 213 -7.42 10.33 -7.55
CA SER A 213 -6.04 9.89 -7.80
C SER A 213 -5.02 11.03 -7.77
N TYR A 214 -5.45 12.30 -7.82
CA TYR A 214 -4.55 13.44 -8.08
C TYR A 214 -3.46 13.59 -7.03
N TRP A 215 -3.80 13.51 -5.75
CA TRP A 215 -2.80 13.53 -4.69
C TRP A 215 -1.76 12.42 -4.93
N ASN A 216 -2.21 11.19 -5.12
CA ASN A 216 -1.31 10.04 -5.31
C ASN A 216 -0.46 10.18 -6.57
N TYR A 217 -1.01 10.72 -7.66
CA TYR A 217 -0.27 10.94 -8.90
C TYR A 217 0.80 12.02 -8.75
N CYS A 218 0.46 13.15 -8.12
CA CYS A 218 1.43 14.20 -7.80
C CYS A 218 2.59 13.63 -6.96
N GLN A 219 2.26 12.84 -5.94
CA GLN A 219 3.25 12.15 -5.12
C GLN A 219 4.09 11.15 -5.94
N CYS A 220 3.48 10.41 -6.87
CA CYS A 220 4.20 9.50 -7.77
C CYS A 220 5.25 10.24 -8.63
N LEU A 221 4.91 11.44 -9.15
CA LEU A 221 5.86 12.28 -9.88
C LEU A 221 7.02 12.74 -8.99
N ILE A 222 6.73 13.14 -7.74
CA ILE A 222 7.74 13.53 -6.75
C ILE A 222 8.65 12.35 -6.42
N LEU A 223 8.11 11.15 -6.19
CA LEU A 223 8.91 9.96 -5.92
C LEU A 223 9.82 9.62 -7.11
N LYS A 224 9.31 9.69 -8.35
CA LYS A 224 10.16 9.50 -9.55
C LYS A 224 11.29 10.52 -9.63
N ALA A 225 10.99 11.80 -9.41
CA ALA A 225 11.98 12.85 -9.42
C ALA A 225 13.05 12.63 -8.33
N THR A 226 12.63 12.18 -7.15
CA THR A 226 13.52 11.86 -6.02
C THR A 226 14.48 10.72 -6.35
N ILE A 227 14.00 9.67 -7.04
CA ILE A 227 14.84 8.57 -7.55
C ILE A 227 15.87 9.10 -8.57
N LEU A 228 15.47 10.04 -9.43
CA LEU A 228 16.39 10.66 -10.40
C LEU A 228 17.48 11.49 -9.70
N VAL A 229 17.15 12.23 -8.63
CA VAL A 229 18.16 12.93 -7.81
C VAL A 229 19.14 11.95 -7.19
N TYR A 230 18.62 10.87 -6.58
CA TYR A 230 19.44 9.81 -5.98
C TYR A 230 20.42 9.20 -7.00
N SER A 231 19.97 9.06 -8.26
CA SER A 231 20.78 8.57 -9.38
C SER A 231 21.72 9.62 -10.00
N GLY A 232 21.83 10.83 -9.41
CA GLY A 232 22.65 11.92 -9.91
C GLY A 232 22.07 12.69 -11.12
N LYS A 233 20.87 12.34 -11.59
CA LYS A 233 20.20 12.95 -12.76
C LYS A 233 19.42 14.21 -12.40
N ASN A 234 20.11 15.18 -11.79
CA ASN A 234 19.49 16.38 -11.21
C ASN A 234 18.67 17.21 -12.23
N LYS A 235 19.13 17.35 -13.48
CA LYS A 235 18.39 18.10 -14.50
C LYS A 235 17.03 17.45 -14.82
N GLU A 236 17.02 16.14 -15.08
CA GLU A 236 15.80 15.38 -15.34
C GLU A 236 14.86 15.40 -14.12
N ALA A 237 15.42 15.24 -12.92
CA ALA A 237 14.68 15.35 -11.67
C ALA A 237 14.00 16.72 -11.53
N GLY A 238 14.72 17.81 -11.82
CA GLY A 238 14.22 19.17 -11.75
C GLY A 238 13.00 19.40 -12.64
N TRP A 239 13.04 18.94 -13.90
CA TRP A 239 11.88 19.00 -14.79
C TRP A 239 10.71 18.14 -14.30
N LYS A 240 11.00 16.97 -13.73
CA LYS A 240 9.97 16.09 -13.19
C LYS A 240 9.30 16.68 -11.95
N TYR A 241 10.05 17.37 -11.08
CA TYR A 241 9.50 18.15 -9.98
C TYR A 241 8.64 19.33 -10.46
N LEU A 242 9.05 20.06 -11.50
CA LEU A 242 8.21 21.10 -12.09
C LEU A 242 6.91 20.54 -12.66
N ALA A 243 6.96 19.38 -13.32
CA ALA A 243 5.76 18.69 -13.78
C ALA A 243 4.83 18.31 -12.61
N ALA A 244 5.39 17.89 -11.46
CA ALA A 244 4.61 17.62 -10.26
C ALA A 244 3.97 18.89 -9.66
N PHE A 245 4.69 20.02 -9.65
CA PHE A 245 4.17 21.31 -9.21
C PHE A 245 3.02 21.79 -10.12
N ASP A 246 3.21 21.76 -11.43
CA ASP A 246 2.18 22.14 -12.39
C ASP A 246 0.94 21.24 -12.30
N PHE A 247 1.15 19.93 -12.13
CA PHE A 247 0.07 18.98 -11.94
C PHE A 247 -0.69 19.29 -10.64
N SER A 248 0.01 19.55 -9.52
CA SER A 248 -0.62 19.93 -8.26
C SER A 248 -1.50 21.17 -8.42
N ARG A 249 -0.97 22.24 -9.02
CA ARG A 249 -1.70 23.50 -9.25
C ARG A 249 -2.98 23.27 -10.07
N LYS A 250 -2.88 22.51 -11.16
CA LYS A 250 -4.04 22.17 -12.01
C LYS A 250 -5.06 21.31 -11.27
N SER A 251 -4.58 20.34 -10.49
CA SER A 251 -5.40 19.43 -9.71
C SER A 251 -6.23 20.14 -8.65
N ILE A 252 -5.63 21.11 -7.94
CA ILE A 252 -6.34 21.94 -6.96
C ILE A 252 -7.50 22.69 -7.64
N ASN A 253 -7.23 23.34 -8.77
CA ASN A 253 -8.26 24.07 -9.51
C ASN A 253 -9.40 23.15 -10.00
N ASP A 254 -9.08 21.94 -10.44
CA ASP A 254 -10.10 20.97 -10.87
C ASP A 254 -10.90 20.43 -9.68
N ILE A 255 -10.26 20.03 -8.58
CA ILE A 255 -10.94 19.52 -7.37
C ILE A 255 -11.89 20.58 -6.80
N TYR A 256 -11.47 21.85 -6.77
CA TYR A 256 -12.28 22.95 -6.23
C TYR A 256 -13.38 23.43 -7.18
N HIS A 257 -13.45 22.89 -8.40
CA HIS A 257 -14.52 23.21 -9.34
C HIS A 257 -15.86 22.64 -8.84
N SER A 258 -16.94 23.41 -8.95
CA SER A 258 -18.29 23.03 -8.44
C SER A 258 -18.80 21.67 -8.93
N ARG A 259 -18.46 21.29 -10.17
CA ARG A 259 -18.72 19.95 -10.76
C ARG A 259 -18.18 18.75 -9.96
N ASN A 260 -17.28 18.98 -9.00
CA ASN A 260 -16.61 17.94 -8.22
C ASN A 260 -17.04 17.91 -6.75
N ASP A 261 -18.16 18.56 -6.40
CA ASP A 261 -18.76 18.59 -5.04
C ASP A 261 -19.02 17.22 -4.41
N TRP A 262 -19.06 16.16 -5.20
CA TRP A 262 -19.16 14.77 -4.77
C TRP A 262 -17.88 14.22 -4.10
N VAL A 263 -16.74 14.91 -4.20
CA VAL A 263 -15.49 14.50 -3.56
C VAL A 263 -15.54 14.86 -2.06
N LEU A 264 -15.86 13.88 -1.20
CA LEU A 264 -16.02 14.05 0.26
C LEU A 264 -14.79 14.64 1.00
N GLY A 265 -13.60 14.66 0.38
CA GLY A 265 -12.34 15.11 0.96
C GLY A 265 -11.68 16.32 0.29
N GLN A 266 -12.40 17.10 -0.54
CA GLN A 266 -11.84 18.16 -1.40
C GLN A 266 -10.81 19.05 -0.70
N VAL A 267 -11.16 19.58 0.48
CA VAL A 267 -10.30 20.52 1.23
C VAL A 267 -9.02 19.82 1.70
N SER A 268 -9.13 18.60 2.21
CA SER A 268 -7.97 17.81 2.65
C SER A 268 -7.05 17.47 1.49
N ASP A 269 -7.62 17.04 0.35
CA ASP A 269 -6.87 16.75 -0.87
C ASP A 269 -6.18 18.00 -1.42
N CYS A 270 -6.84 19.17 -1.39
CA CYS A 270 -6.25 20.44 -1.78
C CYS A 270 -5.08 20.84 -0.88
N HIS A 271 -5.21 20.68 0.44
CA HIS A 271 -4.10 20.96 1.37
C HIS A 271 -2.91 20.02 1.14
N ALA A 272 -3.17 18.73 0.90
CA ALA A 272 -2.12 17.78 0.59
C ALA A 272 -1.41 18.13 -0.73
N LEU A 273 -2.19 18.43 -1.78
CA LEU A 273 -1.65 18.88 -3.06
C LEU A 273 -0.84 20.17 -2.93
N LEU A 274 -1.29 21.12 -2.12
CA LEU A 274 -0.56 22.37 -1.86
C LEU A 274 0.80 22.08 -1.22
N GLY A 275 0.84 21.23 -0.19
CA GLY A 275 2.08 20.83 0.47
C GLY A 275 3.04 20.06 -0.47
N LEU A 276 2.51 19.19 -1.32
CA LEU A 276 3.28 18.49 -2.34
C LEU A 276 3.78 19.42 -3.45
N GLY A 277 2.97 20.38 -3.88
CA GLY A 277 3.33 21.39 -4.88
C GLY A 277 4.45 22.29 -4.36
N GLU A 278 4.34 22.76 -3.13
CA GLU A 278 5.39 23.55 -2.48
C GLU A 278 6.70 22.76 -2.37
N LEU A 279 6.64 21.50 -1.93
CA LEU A 279 7.81 20.62 -1.89
C LEU A 279 8.43 20.43 -3.27
N ALA A 280 7.61 20.14 -4.28
CA ALA A 280 8.06 19.93 -5.65
C ALA A 280 8.76 21.18 -6.19
N MET A 281 8.19 22.37 -5.95
CA MET A 281 8.81 23.62 -6.37
C MET A 281 10.18 23.86 -5.72
N LYS A 282 10.28 23.65 -4.39
CA LYS A 282 11.55 23.78 -3.67
C LYS A 282 12.60 22.79 -4.20
N CYS A 283 12.22 21.55 -4.46
CA CYS A 283 13.13 20.53 -5.01
C CYS A 283 13.55 20.84 -6.45
N ALA A 284 12.63 21.34 -7.28
CA ALA A 284 12.93 21.78 -8.65
C ALA A 284 13.98 22.89 -8.65
N VAL A 285 13.84 23.89 -7.78
CA VAL A 285 14.79 25.00 -7.65
C VAL A 285 16.18 24.50 -7.27
N LYS A 286 16.29 23.61 -6.28
CA LYS A 286 17.58 23.03 -5.87
C LYS A 286 18.23 22.20 -6.98
N SER A 287 17.41 21.47 -7.75
CA SER A 287 17.89 20.59 -8.82
C SER A 287 18.33 21.36 -10.07
N LEU A 288 17.56 22.38 -10.47
CA LEU A 288 17.83 23.21 -11.66
C LEU A 288 18.78 24.39 -11.36
N GLY A 289 18.92 24.78 -10.09
CA GLY A 289 19.82 25.85 -9.64
C GLY A 289 21.31 25.58 -9.89
N LYS A 290 21.68 24.37 -10.32
CA LYS A 290 23.04 24.00 -10.76
C LYS A 290 23.26 24.10 -12.26
N ILE A 291 22.19 24.32 -13.03
CA ILE A 291 22.27 24.44 -14.49
C ILE A 291 22.55 25.90 -14.84
N PRO A 292 23.34 26.23 -15.88
CA PRO A 292 23.56 27.62 -16.30
C PRO A 292 22.25 28.42 -16.44
N SER A 293 22.26 29.69 -16.06
CA SER A 293 21.09 30.59 -16.08
C SER A 293 20.43 30.65 -17.46
N GLU A 294 21.21 30.58 -18.53
CA GLU A 294 20.77 30.57 -19.94
C GLU A 294 19.84 29.38 -20.28
N SER A 295 19.90 28.31 -19.49
CA SER A 295 19.05 27.11 -19.64
C SER A 295 17.88 27.07 -18.64
N ARG A 296 17.67 28.12 -17.84
CA ARG A 296 16.58 28.21 -16.86
C ARG A 296 15.42 29.02 -17.43
N TYR A 297 14.20 28.56 -17.18
CA TYR A 297 12.98 29.32 -17.51
C TYR A 297 12.65 30.42 -16.50
N SER A 298 13.26 30.42 -15.31
CA SER A 298 13.00 31.40 -14.23
C SER A 298 14.05 31.36 -13.11
N ASP A 299 14.33 32.52 -12.51
CA ASP A 299 15.22 32.71 -11.35
C ASP A 299 14.47 32.51 -10.01
N ILE A 300 13.75 31.40 -9.84
CA ILE A 300 13.23 31.09 -8.50
C ILE A 300 14.42 30.73 -7.60
N LYS A 301 14.66 31.55 -6.58
CA LYS A 301 15.73 31.34 -5.59
C LYS A 301 15.14 30.78 -4.31
N TYR A 302 15.63 29.62 -3.89
CA TYR A 302 15.29 29.01 -2.60
C TYR A 302 16.57 28.54 -1.90
N SER A 303 16.86 29.11 -0.74
CA SER A 303 18.06 28.81 0.06
C SER A 303 17.78 27.92 1.29
N GLY A 304 16.52 27.58 1.54
CA GLY A 304 16.16 26.75 2.70
C GLY A 304 16.49 25.26 2.54
N LYS A 305 16.28 24.50 3.63
CA LYS A 305 16.43 23.04 3.67
C LYS A 305 15.23 22.35 3.04
N ILE A 306 15.47 21.24 2.34
CA ILE A 306 14.40 20.37 1.85
C ILE A 306 13.97 19.41 2.95
N SER A 307 12.66 19.22 3.09
CA SER A 307 12.05 18.20 3.96
C SER A 307 10.96 17.47 3.18
N PHE A 308 11.09 16.15 3.06
CA PHE A 308 10.07 15.30 2.43
C PHE A 308 8.87 14.99 3.34
N ALA A 309 8.72 15.66 4.50
CA ALA A 309 7.58 15.47 5.38
C ALA A 309 6.20 15.47 4.67
N PRO A 310 5.93 16.32 3.65
CA PRO A 310 4.67 16.26 2.90
C PRO A 310 4.36 14.92 2.22
N VAL A 311 5.38 14.16 1.79
CA VAL A 311 5.24 12.82 1.20
C VAL A 311 4.70 11.81 2.23
N PHE A 312 5.00 12.05 3.50
CA PHE A 312 4.60 11.19 4.63
C PHE A 312 3.35 11.69 5.35
N SER A 313 2.60 12.65 4.80
CA SER A 313 1.42 13.22 5.47
C SER A 313 0.36 12.19 5.87
N ARG A 314 0.17 11.11 5.10
CA ARG A 314 -0.70 9.96 5.44
C ARG A 314 -0.07 8.96 6.43
N PHE A 315 1.26 9.01 6.57
CA PHE A 315 2.08 8.01 7.26
C PHE A 315 3.15 8.69 8.10
N GLN A 316 2.75 9.66 8.93
CA GLN A 316 3.68 10.59 9.58
C GLN A 316 4.71 9.87 10.46
N SER A 317 4.33 8.72 11.05
CA SER A 317 5.22 7.89 11.87
C SER A 317 6.03 6.87 11.07
N SER A 318 5.72 6.63 9.78
CA SER A 318 6.42 5.60 9.00
C SER A 318 7.87 6.00 8.79
N ARG A 319 8.18 7.23 8.41
CA ARG A 319 9.59 7.65 8.20
C ARG A 319 10.49 7.36 9.40
N SER A 320 10.01 7.57 10.64
CA SER A 320 10.78 7.25 11.85
C SER A 320 10.89 5.75 12.16
N LYS A 321 9.96 4.93 11.64
CA LYS A 321 9.98 3.47 11.82
C LYS A 321 10.97 2.77 10.89
N PHE A 322 11.26 3.38 9.74
CA PHE A 322 12.22 2.84 8.77
C PHE A 322 13.57 3.53 8.92
N LYS A 323 14.65 2.74 8.91
CA LYS A 323 16.04 3.24 8.81
C LYS A 323 16.47 3.29 7.34
N SER A 324 15.73 4.03 6.51
CA SER A 324 16.05 4.16 5.09
C SER A 324 17.02 5.30 4.85
N ASP A 325 18.11 5.01 4.15
CA ASP A 325 19.10 6.01 3.76
C ASP A 325 18.66 6.83 2.56
N PHE A 326 17.70 6.34 1.76
CA PHE A 326 17.27 6.96 0.51
C PHE A 326 16.83 8.43 0.68
N PHE A 327 15.83 8.70 1.53
CA PHE A 327 15.28 10.05 1.68
C PHE A 327 16.29 11.00 2.33
N ASP A 328 17.05 10.52 3.32
CA ASP A 328 18.06 11.31 4.02
C ASP A 328 19.22 11.69 3.09
N ALA A 329 19.66 10.76 2.24
CA ALA A 329 20.66 11.01 1.21
C ALA A 329 20.19 12.08 0.21
N VAL A 330 18.94 12.00 -0.27
CA VAL A 330 18.39 12.98 -1.22
C VAL A 330 18.19 14.35 -0.57
N GLU A 331 17.71 14.43 0.68
CA GLU A 331 17.60 15.70 1.42
C GLU A 331 18.96 16.36 1.59
N LYS A 332 20.00 15.58 1.91
CA LYS A 332 21.37 16.07 2.02
C LYS A 332 21.86 16.64 0.70
N VAL A 333 21.66 15.93 -0.41
CA VAL A 333 22.05 16.38 -1.76
C VAL A 333 21.35 17.69 -2.12
N LEU A 334 20.03 17.76 -1.94
CA LEU A 334 19.25 18.95 -2.31
C LEU A 334 19.49 20.14 -1.37
N SER A 335 19.77 19.89 -0.09
CA SER A 335 20.01 20.96 0.90
C SER A 335 21.42 21.52 0.87
N ALA A 336 22.40 20.76 0.35
CA ALA A 336 23.76 21.23 0.12
C ALA A 336 23.91 22.07 -1.18
N SER A 337 22.83 22.17 -1.96
CA SER A 337 22.78 22.84 -3.26
C SER A 337 22.24 24.26 -3.16
#